data_AF-A0AAJ6NC05-F1
#
_entry.id   AF-A0AAJ6NC05-F1
#
_cell.length_a   1.000
_cell.length_b   1.000
_cell.length_c   1.000
_cell.angle_alpha   90.00
_cell.angle_beta   90.00
_cell.angle_gamma   90.00
#
_symmetry.space_group_name_H-M   'P 1'
#
loop_
_entity.id
_entity.type
_entity.pdbx_description
1 polymer ?
#
loop_
_entity_poly.entity_id
_entity_poly.type
_entity_poly.pdbx_seq_one_letter_code
_entity_poly.pdbx_strand_id
1 'polypeptide(L)'
;MSAVINQAKQTYLKAIRITLYILIVSSISISVVKFNSLPSYILGTVAGFIPHCLFTYWVFFRKSSQEKQQITVFYTGEAIKWLVTIVLLILIFKFYLKIDVIVFFLGYFLILICNSLVPFVIKKEGIKIKKN
;
A
#
# COMPACT_ATOMS: atom_id res chain seq x y z
N MET A 1 24.28 -3.04 -12.01
CA MET A 1 23.08 -2.33 -11.53
C MET A 1 23.49 -1.40 -10.39
N SER A 2 23.20 -0.11 -10.46
CA SER A 2 23.72 0.89 -9.51
C SER A 2 23.20 0.64 -8.09
N ALA A 3 24.07 0.80 -7.08
CA ALA A 3 23.77 0.58 -5.66
C ALA A 3 22.51 1.33 -5.18
N VAL A 4 22.19 2.45 -5.81
CA VAL A 4 21.03 3.31 -5.53
C VAL A 4 19.70 2.62 -5.84
N ILE A 5 19.61 1.84 -6.93
CA ILE A 5 18.39 1.11 -7.31
C ILE A 5 18.12 -0.03 -6.32
N ASN A 6 19.20 -0.72 -5.91
CA ASN A 6 19.09 -1.85 -4.98
C ASN A 6 18.72 -1.37 -3.55
N GLN A 7 19.24 -0.20 -3.15
CA GLN A 7 18.89 0.44 -1.88
C GLN A 7 17.42 0.90 -1.85
N ALA A 8 16.93 1.49 -2.94
CA ALA A 8 15.51 1.82 -3.06
C ALA A 8 14.63 0.56 -2.99
N LYS A 9 15.00 -0.53 -3.69
CA LYS A 9 14.28 -1.81 -3.63
C LYS A 9 14.18 -2.36 -2.19
N GLN A 10 15.29 -2.31 -1.45
CA GLN A 10 15.36 -2.74 -0.05
C GLN A 10 14.44 -1.91 0.87
N THR A 11 14.44 -0.58 0.72
CA THR A 11 13.55 0.33 1.47
C THR A 11 12.08 0.00 1.26
N TYR A 12 11.67 -0.28 0.02
CA TYR A 12 10.29 -0.62 -0.30
C TYR A 12 9.89 -2.03 0.15
N LEU A 13 10.80 -3.00 0.11
CA LEU A 13 10.54 -4.33 0.68
C LEU A 13 10.34 -4.25 2.20
N LYS A 14 11.12 -3.42 2.90
CA LYS A 14 10.91 -3.14 4.33
C LYS A 14 9.54 -2.49 4.56
N ALA A 15 9.16 -1.53 3.72
CA ALA A 15 7.85 -0.88 3.81
C ALA A 15 6.69 -1.88 3.67
N ILE A 16 6.74 -2.75 2.65
CA ILE A 16 5.73 -3.79 2.42
C ILE A 16 5.64 -4.75 3.62
N ARG A 17 6.78 -5.15 4.21
CA ARG A 17 6.78 -6.00 5.41
C ARG A 17 6.14 -5.32 6.62
N ILE A 18 6.43 -4.03 6.84
CA ILE A 18 5.84 -3.26 7.94
C ILE A 18 4.34 -3.13 7.73
N THR A 19 3.89 -2.79 6.53
CA THR A 19 2.48 -2.75 6.19
C THR A 19 1.80 -4.11 6.41
N LEU A 20 2.43 -5.22 6.00
CA LEU A 20 1.91 -6.57 6.21
C LEU A 20 1.74 -6.87 7.71
N TYR A 21 2.74 -6.49 8.52
CA TYR A 21 2.68 -6.64 9.97
C TYR A 21 1.51 -5.85 10.57
N ILE A 22 1.30 -4.61 10.12
CA ILE A 22 0.20 -3.75 10.58
C ILE A 22 -1.16 -4.29 10.14
N LEU A 23 -1.24 -4.89 8.95
CA LEU A 23 -2.44 -5.58 8.49
C LEU A 23 -2.80 -6.74 9.43
N ILE A 24 -1.82 -7.58 9.79
CA ILE A 24 -2.03 -8.73 10.69
C ILE A 24 -2.46 -8.25 12.09
N VAL A 25 -1.72 -7.30 12.67
CA VAL A 25 -2.01 -6.78 14.02
C VAL A 25 -3.39 -6.13 14.06
N SER A 26 -3.71 -5.29 13.08
CA SER A 26 -5.02 -4.63 13.03
C SER A 26 -6.16 -5.62 12.82
N SER A 27 -5.98 -6.64 11.98
CA SER A 27 -6.97 -7.70 11.79
C SER A 27 -7.23 -8.49 13.09
N ILE A 28 -6.20 -8.73 13.90
CA ILE A 28 -6.35 -9.36 15.22
C ILE A 28 -7.17 -8.45 16.15
N SER A 29 -6.87 -7.15 16.19
CA SER A 29 -7.63 -6.19 17.00
C SER A 29 -9.11 -6.16 16.64
N ILE A 30 -9.46 -6.16 15.35
CA ILE A 30 -10.87 -6.21 14.91
C ILE A 30 -11.52 -7.55 15.27
N SER A 31 -10.78 -8.65 15.18
CA SER A 31 -11.29 -9.98 15.53
C SER A 31 -11.74 -10.06 17.00
N VAL A 32 -11.13 -9.30 17.91
CA VAL A 32 -11.50 -9.23 19.33
C VAL A 32 -12.76 -8.37 19.54
N VAL A 33 -12.99 -7.34 18.72
CA VAL A 33 -14.10 -6.39 18.90
C VAL A 33 -15.37 -6.84 18.16
N LYS A 34 -15.27 -7.27 16.90
CA LYS A 34 -16.40 -7.68 16.06
C LYS A 34 -16.01 -8.79 15.07
N PHE A 35 -16.07 -10.04 15.53
CA PHE A 35 -15.75 -11.21 14.70
C PHE A 35 -16.61 -11.32 13.44
N ASN A 36 -17.90 -10.95 13.52
CA ASN A 36 -18.83 -11.08 12.40
C ASN A 36 -18.51 -10.12 11.22
N SER A 37 -17.86 -8.99 11.50
CA SER A 37 -17.48 -7.98 10.49
C SER A 37 -16.00 -8.10 10.07
N LEU A 38 -15.27 -9.08 10.60
CA LEU A 38 -13.89 -9.40 10.23
C LEU A 38 -13.67 -9.58 8.72
N PRO A 39 -14.50 -10.33 7.96
CA PRO A 39 -14.28 -10.48 6.51
C PRO A 39 -14.41 -9.15 5.77
N SER A 40 -15.30 -8.25 6.21
CA SER A 40 -15.44 -6.91 5.62
C SER A 40 -14.20 -6.06 5.87
N TYR A 41 -13.63 -6.15 7.07
CA TYR A 41 -12.39 -5.45 7.42
C TYR A 41 -11.18 -5.95 6.60
N ILE A 42 -11.04 -7.27 6.47
CA ILE A 42 -9.95 -7.88 5.70
C ILE A 42 -10.04 -7.48 4.23
N LEU A 43 -11.25 -7.51 3.64
CA LEU A 43 -11.44 -7.05 2.26
C LEU A 43 -11.04 -5.57 2.09
N GLY A 44 -11.37 -4.71 3.06
CA GLY A 44 -11.00 -3.29 3.03
C GLY A 44 -9.49 -3.06 3.11
N THR A 45 -8.81 -3.77 4.02
CA THR A 45 -7.35 -3.69 4.17
C THR A 45 -6.60 -4.26 2.96
N VAL A 46 -7.07 -5.38 2.41
CA VAL A 46 -6.51 -5.94 1.17
C VAL A 46 -6.73 -5.00 -0.01
N ALA A 47 -7.89 -4.33 -0.08
CA ALA A 47 -8.20 -3.37 -1.13
C ALA A 47 -7.23 -2.18 -1.17
N GLY A 48 -6.75 -1.72 -0.01
CA GLY A 48 -5.73 -0.66 0.07
C GLY A 48 -4.29 -1.16 -0.08
N PHE A 49 -4.03 -2.45 0.19
CA PHE A 49 -2.69 -3.05 0.09
C PHE A 49 -2.29 -3.41 -1.34
N ILE A 50 -3.18 -4.04 -2.11
CA ILE A 50 -2.96 -4.47 -3.49
C ILE A 50 -2.47 -3.32 -4.41
N PRO A 51 -3.14 -2.14 -4.47
CA PRO A 51 -2.69 -1.04 -5.32
C PRO A 51 -1.32 -0.51 -4.87
N HIS A 52 -0.97 -0.60 -3.58
CA HIS A 52 0.36 -0.21 -3.12
C HIS A 52 1.45 -1.17 -3.63
N CYS A 53 1.21 -2.48 -3.54
CA CYS A 53 2.12 -3.50 -4.07
C CYS A 53 2.30 -3.38 -5.59
N LEU A 54 1.20 -3.20 -6.34
CA LEU A 54 1.23 -3.02 -7.79
C LEU A 54 2.00 -1.75 -8.18
N PHE A 55 1.79 -0.64 -7.46
CA PHE A 55 2.57 0.57 -7.68
C PHE A 55 4.06 0.37 -7.45
N THR A 56 4.43 -0.27 -6.34
CA THR A 56 5.85 -0.55 -6.04
C THR A 56 6.45 -1.42 -7.13
N TYR A 57 5.78 -2.49 -7.54
CA TYR A 57 6.23 -3.33 -8.64
C TYR A 57 6.39 -2.53 -9.94
N TRP A 58 5.39 -1.75 -10.32
CA TRP A 58 5.41 -0.96 -11.55
C TRP A 58 6.50 0.12 -11.56
N VAL A 59 6.67 0.84 -10.44
CA VAL A 59 7.69 1.89 -10.30
C VAL A 59 9.10 1.32 -10.40
N PHE A 60 9.36 0.12 -9.89
CA PHE A 60 10.69 -0.51 -9.99
C PHE A 60 10.93 -1.22 -11.32
N PHE A 61 9.93 -1.87 -11.89
CA PHE A 61 10.09 -2.68 -13.09
C PHE A 61 10.04 -1.84 -14.38
N ARG A 62 9.24 -0.77 -14.41
CA ARG A 62 9.11 0.09 -15.62
C ARG A 62 10.15 1.22 -15.70
N LYS A 63 10.86 1.53 -14.61
CA LYS A 63 11.84 2.65 -14.56
C LYS A 63 13.21 2.40 -15.21
N SER A 64 13.50 1.20 -15.72
CA SER A 64 14.85 0.92 -16.25
C SER A 64 15.13 1.53 -17.63
N SER A 65 14.16 2.10 -18.36
CA SER A 65 14.37 2.35 -19.79
C SER A 65 14.16 3.76 -20.35
N GLN A 66 13.57 4.76 -19.66
CA GLN A 66 13.33 6.05 -20.31
C GLN A 66 13.50 7.28 -19.41
N GLU A 67 14.55 8.05 -19.73
CA GLU A 67 14.71 9.47 -19.40
C GLU A 67 13.63 10.35 -20.06
N LYS A 68 12.37 10.24 -19.63
CA LYS A 68 11.33 11.22 -20.02
C LYS A 68 10.56 11.68 -18.79
N GLN A 69 10.77 12.94 -18.44
CA GLN A 69 10.01 13.78 -17.50
C GLN A 69 9.61 13.10 -16.18
N GLN A 70 10.41 13.34 -15.14
CA GLN A 70 10.19 12.87 -13.77
C GLN A 70 8.78 13.16 -13.22
N ILE A 71 8.14 14.24 -13.68
CA ILE A 71 6.79 14.68 -13.28
C ILE A 71 5.69 13.80 -13.88
N THR A 72 5.77 13.47 -15.17
CA THR A 72 4.78 12.65 -15.88
C THR A 72 4.74 11.21 -15.35
N VAL A 73 5.91 10.67 -14.99
CA VAL A 73 6.04 9.32 -14.39
C VAL A 73 5.46 9.28 -12.98
N PHE A 74 5.58 10.36 -12.21
CA PHE A 74 4.98 10.45 -10.88
C PHE A 74 3.45 10.47 -10.96
N TYR A 75 2.91 11.32 -11.84
CA TYR A 75 1.46 11.48 -12.01
C TYR A 75 0.79 10.23 -12.60
N THR A 76 1.43 9.56 -13.56
CA THR A 76 0.94 8.28 -14.09
C THR A 76 0.99 7.17 -13.05
N GLY A 77 2.01 7.13 -12.20
CA GLY A 77 2.07 6.18 -11.08
C GLY A 77 0.95 6.38 -10.05
N GLU A 78 0.69 7.63 -9.68
CA GLU A 78 -0.44 8.01 -8.82
C GLU A 78 -1.79 7.63 -9.48
N ALA A 79 -2.00 7.99 -10.74
CA ALA A 79 -3.22 7.68 -11.47
C ALA A 79 -3.49 6.17 -11.56
N ILE A 80 -2.46 5.35 -11.80
CA ILE A 80 -2.59 3.89 -11.85
C ILE A 80 -2.99 3.33 -10.48
N LYS A 81 -2.45 3.85 -9.37
CA LYS A 81 -2.90 3.46 -8.02
C LYS A 81 -4.39 3.68 -7.88
N TRP A 82 -4.85 4.90 -8.15
CA TRP A 82 -6.26 5.26 -8.00
C TRP A 82 -7.18 4.42 -8.89
N LEU A 83 -6.81 4.20 -10.15
CA LEU A 83 -7.57 3.37 -11.08
C LEU A 83 -7.69 1.94 -10.59
N VAL A 84 -6.57 1.33 -10.16
CA VAL A 84 -6.57 -0.02 -9.59
C VAL A 84 -7.46 -0.09 -8.35
N THR A 85 -7.39 0.90 -7.46
CA THR A 85 -8.23 0.93 -6.26
C THR A 85 -9.71 1.00 -6.60
N ILE A 86 -10.11 1.85 -7.55
CA ILE A 86 -11.51 1.97 -7.99
C ILE A 86 -12.01 0.63 -8.55
N VAL A 87 -11.25 -0.01 -9.44
CA VAL A 87 -11.62 -1.30 -10.02
C VAL A 87 -11.77 -2.36 -8.93
N LEU A 88 -10.85 -2.38 -7.96
CA LEU A 88 -10.88 -3.34 -6.87
C LEU A 88 -12.09 -3.12 -5.94
N LEU A 89 -12.42 -1.86 -5.62
CA LEU A 89 -13.61 -1.52 -4.84
C LEU A 89 -14.88 -2.00 -5.53
N ILE A 90 -15.02 -1.73 -6.84
CA ILE A 90 -16.16 -2.18 -7.64
C ILE A 90 -16.25 -3.72 -7.61
N LEU A 91 -15.13 -4.41 -7.79
CA LEU A 91 -15.09 -5.87 -7.79
C LEU A 91 -15.50 -6.47 -6.44
N ILE A 92 -15.03 -5.88 -5.34
CA ILE A 92 -15.36 -6.31 -3.98
C ILE A 92 -16.85 -6.10 -3.69
N PHE A 93 -17.40 -4.92 -3.97
CA PHE A 93 -18.82 -4.66 -3.75
C PHE A 93 -19.72 -5.51 -4.66
N LYS A 94 -19.25 -5.86 -5.85
CA LYS A 94 -19.97 -6.76 -6.77
C LYS A 94 -19.98 -8.21 -6.30
N PHE A 95 -18.85 -8.71 -5.79
CA PHE A 95 -18.72 -10.11 -5.36
C PHE A 95 -19.26 -10.38 -3.95
N TYR A 96 -19.26 -9.38 -3.07
CA TYR A 96 -19.66 -9.54 -1.68
C TYR A 96 -20.83 -8.60 -1.34
N LEU A 97 -22.04 -9.14 -1.35
CA LEU A 97 -23.29 -8.40 -1.10
C LEU A 97 -23.54 -8.08 0.38
N LYS A 98 -22.92 -8.82 1.30
CA LYS A 98 -23.04 -8.66 2.77
C LYS A 98 -21.78 -8.01 3.36
N ILE A 99 -21.40 -6.85 2.84
CA ILE A 99 -20.27 -6.08 3.39
C ILE A 99 -20.81 -5.03 4.36
N ASP A 100 -20.20 -5.01 5.54
CA ASP A 100 -20.36 -3.94 6.50
C ASP A 100 -19.52 -2.75 6.04
N VAL A 101 -20.15 -1.87 5.24
CA VAL A 101 -19.47 -0.81 4.46
C VAL A 101 -18.62 0.10 5.36
N ILE A 102 -19.09 0.38 6.57
CA ILE A 102 -18.38 1.21 7.55
C ILE A 102 -17.06 0.54 7.97
N VAL A 103 -17.12 -0.74 8.35
CA VAL A 103 -15.95 -1.51 8.80
C VAL A 103 -14.96 -1.72 7.66
N PHE A 104 -15.47 -1.94 6.44
CA PHE A 104 -14.68 -2.04 5.22
C PHE A 104 -13.87 -0.76 4.98
N PHE A 105 -14.52 0.41 4.95
CA PHE A 105 -13.81 1.68 4.73
C PHE A 105 -12.86 2.02 5.86
N LEU A 106 -13.18 1.66 7.11
CA LEU A 106 -12.30 1.88 8.26
C LEU A 106 -10.96 1.15 8.08
N GLY A 107 -10.99 -0.12 7.68
CA GLY A 107 -9.79 -0.89 7.37
C GLY A 107 -9.04 -0.36 6.15
N TYR A 108 -9.76 0.03 5.10
CA TYR A 108 -9.18 0.64 3.92
C TYR A 108 -8.44 1.95 4.23
N PHE A 109 -9.05 2.88 5.00
CA PHE A 109 -8.39 4.14 5.34
C PHE A 109 -7.20 3.94 6.27
N LEU A 110 -7.30 3.03 7.25
CA LEU A 110 -6.18 2.68 8.13
C LEU A 110 -4.96 2.24 7.33
N ILE A 111 -5.14 1.26 6.44
CA ILE A 111 -4.02 0.75 5.64
C ILE A 111 -3.52 1.79 4.64
N LEU A 112 -4.40 2.63 4.08
CA LEU A 112 -4.05 3.68 3.13
C LEU A 112 -3.13 4.74 3.79
N ILE A 113 -3.52 5.23 4.97
CA ILE A 113 -2.73 6.19 5.74
C ILE A 113 -1.38 5.55 6.12
N CYS A 114 -1.41 4.31 6.58
CA CYS A 114 -0.19 3.59 6.94
C CYS A 114 0.76 3.44 5.74
N ASN A 115 0.24 3.02 4.59
CA ASN A 115 0.99 2.88 3.35
C ASN A 115 1.61 4.19 2.88
N SER A 116 0.94 5.31 3.11
CA SER A 116 1.49 6.63 2.79
C SER A 116 2.56 7.08 3.79
N LEU A 117 2.44 6.71 5.07
CA LEU A 117 3.36 7.12 6.14
C LEU A 117 4.63 6.27 6.21
N VAL A 118 4.54 4.96 5.97
CA VAL A 118 5.69 4.03 6.05
C VAL A 118 6.89 4.49 5.22
N PRO A 119 6.78 4.86 3.92
CA PRO A 119 7.93 5.36 3.17
C PRO A 119 8.47 6.69 3.71
N PHE A 120 7.62 7.53 4.32
CA PHE A 120 8.05 8.79 4.94
C PHE A 120 8.88 8.55 6.21
N VAL A 121 8.46 7.59 7.05
CA VAL A 121 9.18 7.19 8.27
C VAL A 121 10.53 6.57 7.92
N ILE A 122 10.57 5.62 6.97
CA ILE A 122 11.82 4.95 6.58
C ILE A 122 12.79 5.93 5.89
N LYS A 123 12.29 6.92 5.13
CA LYS A 123 13.12 7.97 4.54
C LYS A 123 13.79 8.83 5.64
N LYS A 124 13.07 9.11 6.73
CA LYS A 124 13.60 9.87 7.88
C LYS A 124 14.71 9.11 8.61
N GLU A 125 14.60 7.78 8.72
CA GLU A 125 15.64 6.92 9.29
C GLU A 125 16.86 6.74 8.36
N GLY A 126 16.64 6.63 7.04
CA GLY A 126 17.73 6.58 6.05
C GLY A 126 18.57 7.85 5.98
N ILE A 127 18.01 9.02 6.30
CA ILE A 127 18.73 10.29 6.41
C ILE A 127 19.59 10.34 7.68
N LYS A 128 19.20 9.64 8.76
CA LYS A 128 19.99 9.57 10.00
C LYS A 128 21.27 8.73 9.86
N ILE A 129 21.32 7.76 8.95
CA ILE A 129 22.51 6.89 8.76
C ILE A 129 23.63 7.61 7.99
N LYS A 130 23.35 8.70 7.26
CA LYS A 130 24.38 9.48 6.54
C LYS A 130 24.90 10.67 7.35
N LYS A 131 24.73 10.64 8.67
CA LYS A 131 25.21 11.69 9.59
C LYS A 131 26.01 11.05 10.74
N ASN A 132 26.95 10.19 10.40
CA ASN A 132 28.12 9.89 11.22
C ASN A 132 29.27 9.50 10.29
#